data_AF-A0A672K1J7-F1
#
_entry.id   AF-A0A672K1J7-F1
#
_cell.length_a   1.000
_cell.length_b   1.000
_cell.length_c   1.000
_cell.angle_alpha   90.00
_cell.angle_beta   90.00
_cell.angle_gamma   90.00
#
_symmetry.space_group_name_H-M   'P 1'
#
loop_
_entity.id
_entity.type
_entity.pdbx_description
1 polymer ?
#
loop_
_entity_poly.entity_id
_entity_poly.type
_entity_poly.pdbx_seq_one_letter_code
_entity_poly.pdbx_strand_id
1 'polypeptide(L)'
;MFNHLFCHTYKKNWKSESELKKLRNKQRRAQKKAQLEEEKKNAEKEKLLKNQKKKKEEDEEEIGGPKEELIPEKLAKVENPLEEAVKFLTPLKNLVKNKIETHLMAFEIYLRKEKYLLMLQSVKRAYSLDPDHPWLHQCLVRFFKGVSDSKDMPEAVQTVLKQEITKLFGESDPKTFNKNFLSKHANSIPHRVAGTHFMILMKFWKPLNTSRTFILTALRMAAHSAHILPLHCLPLPFNSSI
;
A
#
# COMPACT_ATOMS: atom_id res chain seq x y z
N MET A 1 45.12 84.04 57.99
CA MET A 1 45.75 83.54 56.76
C MET A 1 45.93 82.05 56.90
N PHE A 2 45.47 81.35 55.86
CA PHE A 2 45.89 80.02 55.40
C PHE A 2 45.95 78.87 56.43
N ASN A 3 44.98 77.96 56.37
CA ASN A 3 44.85 76.90 55.36
C ASN A 3 45.74 75.68 55.65
N HIS A 4 45.02 74.58 55.93
CA HIS A 4 44.92 73.51 54.94
C HIS A 4 46.17 72.64 54.79
N LEU A 5 46.47 71.84 55.81
CA LEU A 5 47.32 70.67 55.58
C LEU A 5 46.90 69.43 56.38
N PHE A 6 45.60 69.14 56.41
CA PHE A 6 45.14 67.84 56.88
C PHE A 6 43.90 67.36 56.14
N CYS A 7 43.92 67.30 54.80
CA CYS A 7 42.87 66.57 54.09
C CYS A 7 43.19 66.18 52.63
N HIS A 8 44.43 65.83 52.28
CA HIS A 8 44.75 65.48 50.89
C HIS A 8 45.10 64.02 50.58
N THR A 9 44.86 63.08 51.51
CA THR A 9 45.15 61.66 51.24
C THR A 9 43.97 60.70 51.41
N TYR A 10 42.73 61.17 51.22
CA TYR A 10 41.59 60.25 51.05
C TYR A 10 40.60 60.72 49.98
N LYS A 11 41.08 60.98 48.75
CA LYS A 11 40.20 60.92 47.57
C LYS A 11 40.05 59.46 47.12
N LYS A 12 39.52 58.62 48.02
CA LYS A 12 39.09 57.26 47.71
C LYS A 12 37.70 57.37 47.08
N ASN A 13 37.59 56.96 45.82
CA ASN A 13 36.38 56.86 45.01
C ASN A 13 35.09 56.68 45.84
N TRP A 14 34.33 57.76 46.04
CA TRP A 14 33.00 57.70 46.63
C TRP A 14 31.95 57.86 45.53
N LYS A 15 31.52 56.74 44.94
CA LYS A 15 30.15 56.66 44.41
C LYS A 15 29.23 56.44 45.60
N SER A 16 28.18 57.23 45.73
CA SER A 16 27.23 57.13 46.84
C SER A 16 26.66 55.72 46.95
N GLU A 17 26.32 55.31 48.17
CA GLU A 17 25.85 53.95 48.49
C GLU A 17 24.61 53.53 47.66
N SER A 18 23.79 54.53 47.28
CA SER A 18 22.64 54.40 46.40
C SER A 18 23.03 54.01 44.96
N GLU A 19 24.09 54.61 44.40
CA GLU A 19 24.59 54.30 43.06
C GLU A 19 25.25 52.92 42.99
N LEU A 20 25.94 52.50 44.05
CA LEU A 20 26.56 51.18 44.16
C LEU A 20 25.52 50.05 44.24
N LYS A 21 24.39 50.31 44.92
CA LYS A 21 23.26 49.36 45.02
C LYS A 21 22.50 49.25 43.69
N LYS A 22 22.30 50.36 42.97
CA LYS A 22 21.73 50.35 41.61
C LYS A 22 22.60 49.58 40.62
N LEU A 23 23.93 49.75 40.68
CA LEU A 23 24.86 49.04 39.80
C LEU A 23 24.82 47.52 39.99
N ARG A 24 24.83 47.05 41.26
CA ARG A 24 24.71 45.62 41.59
C ARG A 24 23.36 45.03 41.18
N ASN A 25 22.27 45.76 41.36
CA ASN A 25 20.95 45.32 40.92
C ASN A 25 20.83 45.25 39.39
N LYS A 26 21.50 46.16 38.66
CA LYS A 26 21.59 46.15 37.20
C LYS A 26 22.42 44.97 36.68
N GLN A 27 23.56 44.67 37.32
CA GLN A 27 24.38 43.50 37.00
C GLN A 27 23.66 42.17 37.26
N ARG A 28 22.96 42.03 38.39
CA ARG A 28 22.18 40.81 38.70
C ARG A 28 21.05 40.56 37.71
N ARG A 29 20.35 41.61 37.26
CA ARG A 29 19.29 41.50 36.24
C ARG A 29 19.85 41.09 34.87
N ALA A 30 21.01 41.62 34.49
CA ALA A 30 21.67 41.25 33.23
C ALA A 30 22.14 39.79 33.23
N GLN A 31 22.74 39.33 34.34
CA GLN A 31 23.19 37.94 34.49
C GLN A 31 22.02 36.95 34.48
N LYS A 32 20.94 37.24 35.21
CA LYS A 32 19.75 36.36 35.24
C LYS A 32 19.06 36.28 33.88
N LYS A 33 19.09 37.35 33.08
CA LYS A 33 18.55 37.37 31.72
C LYS A 33 19.42 36.54 30.75
N ALA A 34 20.75 36.62 30.88
CA ALA A 34 21.67 35.82 30.06
C ALA A 34 21.54 34.31 30.33
N GLN A 35 21.43 33.91 31.60
CA GLN A 35 21.25 32.49 31.98
C GLN A 35 19.94 31.90 31.43
N LEU A 36 18.83 32.64 31.54
CA LEU A 36 17.54 32.20 31.01
C LEU A 36 17.51 32.07 29.48
N GLU A 37 18.31 32.87 28.76
CA GLU A 37 18.39 32.79 27.30
C GLU A 37 19.27 31.61 26.84
N GLU A 38 20.33 31.31 27.60
CA GLU A 38 21.22 30.17 27.35
C GLU A 38 20.52 28.83 27.66
N GLU A 39 19.76 28.73 28.75
CA GLU A 39 18.93 27.57 29.07
C GLU A 39 17.86 27.30 28.00
N LYS A 40 17.22 28.35 27.46
CA LYS A 40 16.25 28.21 26.36
C LYS A 40 16.91 27.69 25.08
N LYS A 41 18.10 28.19 24.73
CA LYS A 41 18.84 27.72 23.55
C LYS A 41 19.31 26.27 23.70
N ASN A 42 19.70 25.86 24.90
CA ASN A 42 20.10 24.47 25.17
C ASN A 42 18.90 23.52 25.15
N ALA A 43 17.76 23.91 25.72
CA ALA A 43 16.54 23.11 25.68
C ALA A 43 16.00 22.92 24.25
N GLU A 44 16.13 23.93 23.38
CA GLU A 44 15.72 23.84 21.98
C GLU A 44 16.64 22.93 21.15
N LYS A 45 17.96 23.01 21.37
CA LYS A 45 18.94 22.09 20.77
C LYS A 45 18.74 20.65 21.21
N GLU A 46 18.43 20.41 22.48
CA GLU A 46 18.17 19.06 23.00
C GLU A 46 16.88 18.46 22.42
N LYS A 47 15.83 19.28 22.22
CA LYS A 47 14.60 18.86 21.53
C LYS A 47 14.83 18.52 20.06
N LEU A 48 15.64 19.30 19.36
CA LEU A 48 16.04 19.03 17.96
C LEU A 48 16.84 17.73 17.83
N LEU A 49 17.80 17.49 18.73
CA LEU A 49 18.59 16.25 18.75
C LEU A 49 17.75 15.02 19.10
N LYS A 50 16.79 15.12 20.04
CA LYS A 50 15.86 14.04 20.35
C LYS A 50 14.91 13.73 19.18
N ASN A 51 14.43 14.75 18.46
CA ASN A 51 13.58 14.54 17.28
C ASN A 51 14.36 13.95 16.09
N GLN A 52 15.64 14.28 15.91
CA GLN A 52 16.48 13.66 14.88
C GLN A 52 16.86 12.21 15.20
N LYS A 53 17.06 11.87 16.49
CA LYS A 53 17.29 10.47 16.90
C LYS A 53 16.03 9.61 16.71
N LYS A 54 14.85 10.11 17.10
CA LYS A 54 13.58 9.42 16.85
C LYS A 54 13.30 9.20 15.36
N LYS A 55 13.60 10.19 14.49
CA LYS A 55 13.46 10.02 13.04
C LYS A 55 14.42 8.99 12.44
N LYS A 56 15.64 8.87 12.98
CA LYS A 56 16.59 7.83 12.53
C LYS A 56 16.20 6.43 12.99
N GLU A 57 15.65 6.30 14.19
CA GLU A 57 15.14 5.01 14.69
C GLU A 57 13.88 4.56 13.94
N GLU A 58 12.99 5.48 13.54
CA GLU A 58 11.81 5.15 12.70
C GLU A 58 12.17 4.77 11.25
N ASP A 59 13.16 5.42 10.63
CA ASP A 59 13.55 5.12 9.22
C ASP A 59 14.41 3.84 9.08
N GLU A 60 15.15 3.43 10.12
CA GLU A 60 16.03 2.25 10.05
C GLU A 60 15.30 0.93 10.38
N GLU A 61 14.19 0.98 11.12
CA GLU A 61 13.31 -0.19 11.33
C GLU A 61 12.39 -0.49 10.14
N GLU A 62 12.17 0.45 9.20
CA GLU A 62 11.27 0.25 8.04
C GLU A 62 11.97 -0.39 6.82
N ILE A 63 13.30 -0.36 6.73
CA ILE A 63 14.05 -0.94 5.60
C ILE A 63 14.60 -2.36 5.91
N GLY A 64 14.58 -2.77 7.18
CA GLY A 64 14.97 -4.10 7.61
C GLY A 64 14.06 -4.60 8.71
N GLY A 65 12.77 -4.76 8.41
CA GLY A 65 11.84 -5.38 9.35
C GLY A 65 12.42 -6.67 9.94
N PRO A 66 12.05 -7.04 11.18
CA PRO A 66 12.53 -8.27 11.81
C PRO A 66 12.42 -9.39 10.79
N LYS A 67 13.46 -10.22 10.67
CA LYS A 67 13.29 -11.57 10.13
C LYS A 67 12.32 -12.27 11.09
N GLU A 68 11.04 -11.96 10.95
CA GLU A 68 9.96 -12.75 11.47
C GLU A 68 10.17 -14.07 10.74
N GLU A 69 10.83 -14.99 11.45
CA GLU A 69 11.13 -16.31 10.94
C GLU A 69 9.86 -16.78 10.27
N LEU A 70 9.95 -17.09 8.98
CA LEU A 70 8.85 -17.54 8.15
C LEU A 70 8.40 -18.91 8.66
N ILE A 71 7.80 -18.94 9.85
CA ILE A 71 7.26 -20.13 10.48
C ILE A 71 6.03 -20.46 9.64
N PRO A 72 6.04 -21.59 8.91
CA PRO A 72 4.96 -21.93 7.98
C PRO A 72 3.59 -21.95 8.67
N GLU A 73 3.56 -22.30 9.95
CA GLU A 73 2.34 -22.34 10.77
C GLU A 73 1.75 -20.96 11.07
N LYS A 74 2.56 -19.90 11.18
CA LYS A 74 2.09 -18.53 11.40
C LYS A 74 1.60 -17.89 10.11
N LEU A 75 2.26 -18.16 8.98
CA LEU A 75 1.84 -17.70 7.65
C LEU A 75 0.56 -18.42 7.16
N ALA A 76 0.36 -19.67 7.55
CA ALA A 76 -0.87 -20.41 7.24
C ALA A 76 -2.08 -19.95 8.05
N LYS A 77 -1.86 -19.32 9.23
CA LYS A 77 -2.91 -18.86 10.16
C LYS A 77 -3.00 -17.34 10.21
N VAL A 78 -2.99 -16.69 9.06
CA VAL A 78 -3.23 -15.23 8.98
C VAL A 78 -4.71 -14.96 9.15
N GLU A 79 -5.06 -14.05 10.07
CA GLU A 79 -6.45 -13.64 10.34
C GLU A 79 -7.10 -13.01 9.09
N ASN A 80 -6.39 -12.10 8.42
CA ASN A 80 -6.87 -11.38 7.24
C ASN A 80 -5.94 -11.57 6.02
N PRO A 81 -6.02 -12.70 5.28
CA PRO A 81 -5.09 -13.01 4.19
C PRO A 81 -5.14 -11.99 3.03
N LEU A 82 -6.29 -11.34 2.82
CA LEU A 82 -6.44 -10.31 1.78
C LEU A 82 -5.77 -8.98 2.15
N GLU A 83 -5.56 -8.68 3.42
CA GLU A 83 -4.87 -7.46 3.85
C GLU A 83 -3.36 -7.62 3.70
N GLU A 84 -2.83 -8.78 4.09
CA GLU A 84 -1.43 -9.13 3.84
C GLU A 84 -1.11 -9.13 2.34
N ALA A 85 -1.99 -9.70 1.50
CA ALA A 85 -1.81 -9.67 0.05
C ALA A 85 -1.70 -8.23 -0.50
N VAL A 86 -2.41 -7.25 0.08
CA VAL A 86 -2.32 -5.84 -0.33
C VAL A 86 -0.98 -5.22 0.06
N LYS A 87 -0.38 -5.63 1.19
CA LYS A 87 0.96 -5.19 1.58
C LYS A 87 2.00 -5.63 0.54
N PHE A 88 1.95 -6.87 0.07
CA PHE A 88 2.81 -7.35 -1.03
C PHE A 88 2.50 -6.68 -2.37
N LEU A 89 1.23 -6.40 -2.65
CA LEU A 89 0.81 -5.77 -3.89
C LEU A 89 1.31 -4.32 -4.01
N THR A 90 1.44 -3.60 -2.89
CA THR A 90 1.74 -2.16 -2.89
C THR A 90 3.12 -1.84 -3.50
N PRO A 91 4.23 -2.48 -3.09
CA PRO A 91 5.51 -2.35 -3.75
C PRO A 91 5.46 -2.73 -5.24
N LEU A 92 4.75 -3.81 -5.58
CA LEU A 92 4.64 -4.25 -6.98
C LEU A 92 3.95 -3.20 -7.85
N LYS A 93 2.86 -2.59 -7.37
CA LYS A 93 2.16 -1.50 -8.07
C LYS A 93 3.01 -0.24 -8.24
N ASN A 94 4.04 -0.04 -7.40
CA ASN A 94 4.90 1.13 -7.46
C ASN A 94 6.12 0.89 -8.36
N LEU A 95 6.75 -0.27 -8.23
CA LEU A 95 8.02 -0.61 -8.87
C LEU A 95 7.84 -1.32 -10.21
N VAL A 96 6.76 -2.09 -10.37
CA VAL A 96 6.55 -3.00 -11.53
C VAL A 96 5.26 -2.64 -12.27
N LYS A 97 5.08 -1.35 -12.60
CA LYS A 97 3.88 -0.85 -13.29
C LYS A 97 3.74 -1.34 -14.73
N ASN A 98 4.83 -1.76 -15.35
CA ASN A 98 4.87 -2.13 -16.77
C ASN A 98 4.53 -3.61 -17.02
N LYS A 99 4.35 -4.41 -15.97
CA LYS A 99 3.90 -5.81 -16.09
C LYS A 99 2.40 -5.89 -15.94
N ILE A 100 1.74 -6.57 -16.88
CA ILE A 100 0.29 -6.73 -16.86
C ILE A 100 -0.15 -7.58 -15.66
N GLU A 101 0.62 -8.58 -15.28
CA GLU A 101 0.33 -9.51 -14.19
C GLU A 101 0.19 -8.77 -12.85
N THR A 102 0.96 -7.71 -12.62
CA THR A 102 0.82 -6.88 -11.41
C THR A 102 -0.57 -6.29 -11.27
N HIS A 103 -1.14 -5.79 -12.37
CA HIS A 103 -2.49 -5.21 -12.37
C HIS A 103 -3.58 -6.30 -12.35
N LEU A 104 -3.34 -7.44 -13.00
CA LEU A 104 -4.27 -8.57 -12.95
C LEU A 104 -4.35 -9.18 -11.54
N MET A 105 -3.22 -9.31 -10.85
CA MET A 105 -3.17 -9.72 -9.44
C MET A 105 -3.85 -8.70 -8.52
N ALA A 106 -3.66 -7.40 -8.79
CA ALA A 106 -4.38 -6.35 -8.07
C ALA A 106 -5.90 -6.52 -8.20
N PHE A 107 -6.37 -6.78 -9.43
CA PHE A 107 -7.77 -7.04 -9.69
C PHE A 107 -8.30 -8.23 -8.89
N GLU A 108 -7.59 -9.36 -8.86
CA GLU A 108 -8.00 -10.56 -8.12
C GLU A 108 -8.17 -10.31 -6.61
N ILE A 109 -7.26 -9.53 -6.02
CA ILE A 109 -7.32 -9.16 -4.61
C ILE A 109 -8.51 -8.23 -4.37
N TYR A 110 -8.67 -7.20 -5.20
CA TYR A 110 -9.76 -6.22 -5.03
C TYR A 110 -11.15 -6.77 -5.33
N LEU A 111 -11.26 -7.75 -6.22
CA LEU A 111 -12.50 -8.49 -6.44
C LEU A 111 -12.95 -9.20 -5.16
N ARG A 112 -12.03 -9.87 -4.46
CA ARG A 112 -12.33 -10.56 -3.19
C ARG A 112 -12.63 -9.60 -2.05
N LYS A 113 -12.05 -8.38 -2.08
CA LYS A 113 -12.36 -7.29 -1.14
C LYS A 113 -13.57 -6.44 -1.55
N GLU A 114 -14.22 -6.76 -2.67
CA GLU A 114 -15.36 -6.02 -3.24
C GLU A 114 -15.10 -4.50 -3.41
N LYS A 115 -13.87 -4.13 -3.80
CA LYS A 115 -13.46 -2.73 -4.04
C LYS A 115 -13.54 -2.38 -5.52
N TYR A 116 -14.76 -2.15 -6.03
CA TYR A 116 -15.05 -1.97 -7.47
C TYR A 116 -14.25 -0.86 -8.18
N LEU A 117 -14.02 0.29 -7.55
CA LEU A 117 -13.23 1.37 -8.16
C LEU A 117 -11.75 0.99 -8.33
N LEU A 118 -11.18 0.26 -7.37
CA LEU A 118 -9.81 -0.23 -7.45
C LEU A 118 -9.67 -1.35 -8.47
N MET A 119 -10.71 -2.17 -8.63
CA MET A 119 -10.81 -3.15 -9.71
C MET A 119 -10.79 -2.47 -11.08
N LEU A 120 -11.62 -1.43 -11.27
CA LEU A 120 -11.66 -0.64 -12.49
C LEU A 120 -10.29 -0.03 -12.80
N GLN A 121 -9.65 0.59 -11.80
CA GLN A 121 -8.32 1.17 -11.95
C GLN A 121 -7.29 0.12 -12.43
N SER A 122 -7.33 -1.07 -11.84
CA SER A 122 -6.42 -2.17 -12.18
C SER A 122 -6.66 -2.67 -13.61
N VAL A 123 -7.93 -2.85 -13.99
CA VAL A 123 -8.35 -3.23 -15.34
C VAL A 123 -7.91 -2.19 -16.37
N LYS A 124 -8.12 -0.89 -16.14
CA LYS A 124 -7.74 0.17 -17.08
C LYS A 124 -6.23 0.16 -17.35
N ARG A 125 -5.42 -0.06 -16.30
CA ARG A 125 -3.96 -0.15 -16.43
C ARG A 125 -3.54 -1.40 -17.18
N ALA A 126 -4.13 -2.55 -16.88
CA ALA A 126 -3.86 -3.78 -17.62
C ALA A 126 -4.24 -3.65 -19.11
N TYR A 127 -5.40 -3.06 -19.40
CA TYR A 127 -5.88 -2.82 -20.76
C TYR A 127 -4.96 -1.89 -21.55
N SER A 128 -4.37 -0.87 -20.90
CA SER A 128 -3.39 0.01 -21.55
C SER A 128 -2.06 -0.67 -21.88
N LEU A 129 -1.75 -1.82 -21.26
CA LEU A 129 -0.53 -2.58 -21.51
C LEU A 129 -0.73 -3.62 -22.61
N ASP A 130 -1.73 -4.49 -22.46
CA ASP A 130 -2.09 -5.50 -23.45
C ASP A 130 -3.61 -5.76 -23.42
N PRO A 131 -4.38 -5.18 -24.36
CA PRO A 131 -5.82 -5.31 -24.42
C PRO A 131 -6.29 -6.71 -24.86
N ASP A 132 -5.44 -7.49 -25.52
CA ASP A 132 -5.79 -8.82 -26.04
C ASP A 132 -5.41 -9.94 -25.06
N HIS A 133 -4.83 -9.61 -23.91
CA HIS A 133 -4.35 -10.60 -22.95
C HIS A 133 -5.46 -11.57 -22.45
N PRO A 134 -5.26 -12.90 -22.53
CA PRO A 134 -6.27 -13.89 -22.15
C PRO A 134 -6.78 -13.78 -20.72
N TRP A 135 -5.90 -13.50 -19.76
CA TRP A 135 -6.31 -13.34 -18.36
C TRP A 135 -7.00 -12.00 -18.13
N LEU A 136 -6.64 -10.95 -18.89
CA LEU A 136 -7.36 -9.68 -18.82
C LEU A 136 -8.82 -9.90 -19.22
N HIS A 137 -9.07 -10.57 -20.34
CA HIS A 137 -10.43 -10.94 -20.76
C HIS A 137 -11.25 -11.59 -19.64
N GLN A 138 -10.68 -12.55 -18.91
CA GLN A 138 -11.35 -13.19 -17.78
C GLN A 138 -11.64 -12.21 -16.63
N CYS A 139 -10.71 -11.29 -16.33
CA CYS A 139 -10.92 -10.25 -15.32
C CYS A 139 -12.05 -9.29 -15.71
N LEU A 140 -12.11 -8.84 -16.97
CA LEU A 140 -13.15 -7.94 -17.48
C LEU A 140 -14.55 -8.53 -17.32
N VAL A 141 -14.66 -9.82 -17.64
CA VAL A 141 -15.90 -10.58 -17.50
C VAL A 141 -16.35 -10.65 -16.05
N ARG A 142 -15.42 -11.01 -15.16
CA ARG A 142 -15.69 -11.11 -13.72
C ARG A 142 -16.05 -9.74 -13.14
N PHE A 143 -15.45 -8.68 -13.66
CA PHE A 143 -15.79 -7.32 -13.30
C PHE A 143 -17.23 -6.98 -13.66
N PHE A 144 -17.68 -7.26 -14.89
CA PHE A 144 -19.09 -7.03 -15.27
C PHE A 144 -20.04 -7.76 -14.37
N LYS A 145 -19.79 -9.06 -14.15
CA LYS A 145 -20.67 -9.88 -13.33
C LYS A 145 -20.70 -9.37 -11.89
N GLY A 146 -19.55 -9.01 -11.34
CA GLY A 146 -19.44 -8.42 -10.00
C GLY A 146 -20.22 -7.11 -9.87
N VAL A 147 -20.07 -6.18 -10.83
CA VAL A 147 -20.78 -4.90 -10.83
C VAL A 147 -22.30 -5.10 -10.96
N SER A 148 -22.74 -6.01 -11.84
CA SER A 148 -24.16 -6.31 -12.03
C SER A 148 -24.80 -7.02 -10.83
N ASP A 149 -24.06 -7.87 -10.11
CA ASP A 149 -24.57 -8.61 -8.95
C ASP A 149 -24.54 -7.78 -7.65
N SER A 150 -23.74 -6.72 -7.61
CA SER A 150 -23.63 -5.86 -6.44
C SER A 150 -24.88 -5.01 -6.25
N LYS A 151 -25.51 -5.12 -5.07
CA LYS A 151 -26.74 -4.38 -4.73
C LYS A 151 -26.48 -3.18 -3.81
N ASP A 152 -25.33 -3.14 -3.15
CA ASP A 152 -25.00 -2.18 -2.09
C ASP A 152 -23.85 -1.24 -2.48
N MET A 153 -23.96 -0.57 -3.63
CA MET A 153 -22.99 0.46 -4.05
C MET A 153 -23.62 1.85 -4.06
N PRO A 154 -22.90 2.89 -3.59
CA PRO A 154 -23.35 4.27 -3.73
C PRO A 154 -23.65 4.62 -5.19
N GLU A 155 -24.72 5.37 -5.43
CA GLU A 155 -25.18 5.73 -6.79
C GLU A 155 -24.07 6.40 -7.62
N ALA A 156 -23.30 7.31 -7.01
CA ALA A 156 -22.16 7.96 -7.67
C ALA A 156 -21.13 6.94 -8.21
N VAL A 157 -20.85 5.88 -7.44
CA VAL A 157 -19.92 4.82 -7.84
C VAL A 157 -20.52 4.00 -8.99
N GLN A 158 -21.81 3.66 -8.91
CA GLN A 158 -22.49 2.93 -9.99
C GLN A 158 -22.47 3.71 -11.31
N THR A 159 -22.72 5.02 -11.26
CA THR A 159 -22.71 5.89 -12.44
C THR A 159 -21.33 5.92 -13.09
N VAL A 160 -20.26 6.09 -12.31
CA VAL A 160 -18.88 6.05 -12.82
C VAL A 160 -18.56 4.69 -13.44
N LEU A 161 -18.92 3.59 -12.76
CA LEU A 161 -18.66 2.24 -13.27
C LEU A 161 -19.38 1.98 -14.59
N LYS A 162 -20.67 2.34 -14.69
CA LYS A 162 -21.45 2.19 -15.94
C LYS A 162 -20.82 2.98 -17.09
N GLN A 163 -20.48 4.25 -16.87
CA GLN A 163 -19.84 5.08 -17.89
C GLN A 163 -18.50 4.51 -18.36
N GLU A 164 -17.65 4.08 -17.43
CA GLU A 164 -16.33 3.56 -17.77
C GLU A 164 -16.39 2.18 -18.42
N ILE A 165 -17.37 1.34 -18.04
CA ILE A 165 -17.68 0.09 -18.73
C ILE A 165 -18.07 0.37 -20.18
N THR A 166 -19.01 1.27 -20.44
CA THR A 166 -19.41 1.59 -21.81
C THR A 166 -18.24 2.13 -22.63
N LYS A 167 -17.31 2.88 -22.03
CA LYS A 167 -16.10 3.37 -22.73
C LYS A 167 -15.11 2.26 -23.08
N LEU A 168 -14.88 1.31 -22.16
CA LEU A 168 -13.88 0.26 -22.36
C LEU A 168 -14.35 -0.84 -23.31
N PHE A 169 -15.67 -1.07 -23.40
CA PHE A 169 -16.23 -2.25 -24.09
C PHE A 169 -17.34 -1.93 -25.09
N GLY A 170 -17.72 -0.65 -25.21
CA GLY A 170 -18.89 -0.21 -25.96
C GLY A 170 -20.20 -0.61 -25.28
N GLU A 171 -21.29 -0.60 -26.05
CA GLU A 171 -22.62 -1.06 -25.62
C GLU A 171 -22.77 -2.60 -25.66
N SER A 172 -21.66 -3.33 -25.70
CA SER A 172 -21.66 -4.76 -26.03
C SER A 172 -21.98 -5.62 -24.80
N ASP A 173 -23.08 -6.36 -24.88
CA ASP A 173 -23.41 -7.45 -23.95
C ASP A 173 -22.19 -8.38 -23.71
N PRO A 174 -21.89 -8.80 -22.47
CA PRO A 174 -20.74 -9.64 -22.17
C PRO A 174 -20.63 -10.92 -23.02
N LYS A 175 -21.75 -11.50 -23.46
CA LYS A 175 -21.72 -12.70 -24.33
C LYS A 175 -21.25 -12.35 -25.72
N THR A 176 -21.72 -11.22 -26.27
CA THR A 176 -21.26 -10.69 -27.55
C THR A 176 -19.79 -10.33 -27.51
N PHE A 177 -19.35 -9.68 -26.42
CA PHE A 177 -17.94 -9.39 -26.16
C PHE A 177 -17.08 -10.67 -26.18
N ASN A 178 -17.51 -11.73 -25.48
CA ASN A 178 -16.79 -13.01 -25.48
C ASN A 178 -16.81 -13.71 -26.84
N LYS A 179 -17.91 -13.63 -27.59
CA LYS A 179 -18.01 -14.20 -28.94
C LYS A 179 -17.00 -13.54 -29.89
N ASN A 180 -16.88 -12.21 -29.83
CA ASN A 180 -15.93 -11.44 -30.62
C ASN A 180 -14.47 -11.76 -30.24
N PHE A 181 -14.20 -11.95 -28.95
CA PHE A 181 -12.88 -12.37 -28.48
C PHE A 181 -12.50 -13.77 -29.01
N LEU A 182 -13.42 -14.72 -28.97
CA LEU A 182 -13.20 -16.08 -29.47
C LEU A 182 -13.02 -16.11 -31.00
N SER A 183 -13.78 -15.31 -31.75
CA SER A 183 -13.62 -15.24 -33.21
C SER A 183 -12.28 -14.61 -33.61
N LYS A 184 -11.87 -13.54 -32.91
CA LYS A 184 -10.57 -12.87 -33.14
C LYS A 184 -9.38 -13.78 -32.84
N HIS A 185 -9.48 -14.63 -31.81
CA HIS A 185 -8.37 -15.48 -31.35
C HIS A 185 -8.62 -16.98 -31.55
N ALA A 186 -9.21 -17.36 -32.69
CA ALA A 186 -9.58 -18.75 -33.00
C ALA A 186 -8.38 -19.72 -33.03
N ASN A 187 -7.17 -19.23 -33.31
CA ASN A 187 -5.97 -20.07 -33.42
C ASN A 187 -5.13 -20.10 -32.14
N SER A 188 -5.50 -19.33 -31.11
CA SER A 188 -4.73 -19.24 -29.87
C SER A 188 -5.39 -20.02 -28.75
N ILE A 189 -4.75 -21.12 -28.33
CA ILE A 189 -5.21 -21.96 -27.22
C ILE A 189 -5.47 -21.14 -25.94
N PRO A 190 -4.56 -20.30 -25.43
CA PRO A 190 -4.82 -19.58 -24.17
C PRO A 190 -6.03 -18.63 -24.26
N HIS A 191 -6.27 -18.00 -25.40
CA HIS A 191 -7.44 -17.14 -25.62
C HIS A 191 -8.73 -17.97 -25.70
N ARG A 192 -8.71 -19.13 -26.36
CA ARG A 192 -9.85 -20.05 -26.38
C ARG A 192 -10.19 -20.58 -25.00
N VAL A 193 -9.19 -20.91 -24.19
CA VAL A 193 -9.40 -21.32 -22.79
C VAL A 193 -10.02 -20.18 -21.99
N ALA A 194 -9.50 -18.95 -22.11
CA ALA A 194 -10.07 -17.78 -21.46
C ALA A 194 -11.54 -17.52 -21.87
N GLY A 195 -11.85 -17.61 -23.17
CA GLY A 195 -13.20 -17.38 -23.67
C GLY A 195 -14.18 -18.53 -23.39
N THR A 196 -13.71 -19.77 -23.22
CA THR A 196 -14.57 -20.88 -22.75
C THR A 196 -14.79 -20.81 -21.23
N HIS A 197 -13.78 -20.38 -20.48
CA HIS A 197 -13.90 -20.11 -19.05
C HIS A 197 -15.01 -19.10 -18.76
N PHE A 198 -15.14 -18.03 -19.56
CA PHE A 198 -16.28 -17.10 -19.54
C PHE A 198 -17.63 -17.83 -19.55
N MET A 199 -17.82 -18.75 -20.49
CA MET A 199 -19.12 -19.43 -20.69
C MET A 199 -19.49 -20.29 -19.50
N ILE A 200 -18.50 -20.97 -18.91
CA ILE A 200 -18.68 -21.76 -17.70
C ILE A 200 -18.99 -20.83 -16.52
N LEU A 201 -18.22 -19.76 -16.38
CA LEU A 201 -18.40 -18.81 -15.29
C LEU A 201 -19.80 -18.20 -15.31
N MET A 202 -20.26 -17.69 -16.44
CA MET A 202 -21.60 -17.10 -16.57
C MET A 202 -22.73 -18.09 -16.24
N LYS A 203 -22.54 -19.39 -16.47
CA LYS A 203 -23.51 -20.43 -16.15
C LYS A 203 -23.49 -20.84 -14.67
N PHE A 204 -22.33 -20.83 -14.03
CA PHE A 204 -22.13 -21.42 -12.69
C PHE A 204 -21.70 -20.42 -11.61
N TRP A 205 -21.59 -19.13 -11.92
CA TRP A 205 -21.22 -18.10 -10.95
C TRP A 205 -22.27 -17.99 -9.85
N LYS A 206 -21.86 -18.32 -8.62
CA LYS A 206 -22.59 -18.01 -7.39
C LYS A 206 -21.82 -16.93 -6.64
N PRO A 207 -22.49 -15.93 -6.04
CA PRO A 207 -21.84 -14.89 -5.27
C PRO A 207 -20.98 -15.52 -4.15
N LEU A 208 -19.77 -15.00 -3.97
CA LEU A 208 -18.70 -15.57 -3.14
C LEU A 208 -18.95 -15.54 -1.61
N ASN A 209 -20.17 -15.24 -1.16
CA ASN A 209 -20.53 -15.13 0.26
C ASN A 209 -20.86 -16.46 0.95
N THR A 210 -20.31 -17.58 0.48
CA THR A 210 -20.45 -18.87 1.19
C THR A 210 -19.08 -19.47 1.38
N SER A 211 -18.63 -19.62 2.63
CA SER A 211 -17.29 -20.08 3.03
C SER A 211 -16.83 -21.39 2.35
N ARG A 212 -17.77 -22.19 1.84
CA ARG A 212 -17.50 -23.41 1.03
C ARG A 212 -16.95 -23.13 -0.38
N THR A 213 -17.20 -21.95 -0.95
CA THR A 213 -16.75 -21.56 -2.30
C THR A 213 -15.29 -21.12 -2.36
N PHE A 214 -14.71 -20.70 -1.22
CA PHE A 214 -13.30 -20.33 -1.10
C PHE A 214 -12.38 -21.52 -1.39
N ILE A 215 -12.68 -22.68 -0.78
CA ILE A 215 -11.90 -23.90 -0.96
C ILE A 215 -12.04 -24.40 -2.41
N LEU A 216 -13.25 -24.44 -2.97
CA LEU A 216 -13.48 -24.90 -4.34
C LEU A 216 -12.82 -24.00 -5.40
N THR A 217 -12.82 -22.69 -5.21
CA THR A 217 -12.18 -21.75 -6.15
C THR A 217 -10.66 -21.77 -6.00
N ALA A 218 -10.14 -21.84 -4.77
CA ALA A 218 -8.70 -22.00 -4.52
C ALA A 218 -8.18 -23.35 -5.05
N LEU A 219 -8.92 -24.44 -4.87
CA LEU A 219 -8.57 -25.77 -5.40
C LEU A 219 -8.60 -25.77 -6.94
N ARG A 220 -9.55 -25.05 -7.57
CA ARG A 220 -9.64 -24.92 -9.03
C ARG A 220 -8.54 -24.04 -9.63
N MET A 221 -8.13 -22.98 -8.93
CA MET A 221 -6.99 -22.13 -9.31
C MET A 221 -5.66 -22.88 -9.10
N ALA A 222 -5.51 -23.63 -8.01
CA ALA A 222 -4.35 -24.46 -7.73
C ALA A 222 -4.20 -25.59 -8.77
N ALA A 223 -5.31 -26.22 -9.18
CA ALA A 223 -5.31 -27.21 -10.26
C ALA A 223 -4.89 -26.61 -11.62
N HIS A 224 -5.19 -25.33 -11.87
CA HIS A 224 -4.77 -24.63 -13.08
C HIS A 224 -3.26 -24.30 -13.06
N SER A 225 -2.71 -23.98 -11.89
CA SER A 225 -1.27 -23.72 -11.70
C SER A 225 -0.43 -25.00 -11.80
N ALA A 226 -0.97 -26.14 -11.35
CA ALA A 226 -0.30 -27.44 -11.41
C ALA A 226 -0.17 -28.00 -12.84
N HIS A 227 -1.06 -27.60 -13.77
CA HIS A 227 -1.03 -28.05 -15.16
C HIS A 227 0.02 -27.34 -16.04
N ILE A 228 0.74 -26.36 -15.50
CA ILE A 228 1.79 -25.58 -16.20
C ILE A 228 3.21 -26.10 -15.88
N LEU A 229 3.37 -27.05 -14.95
CA LEU A 229 4.66 -27.72 -14.72
C LEU A 229 4.78 -28.95 -15.65
N PRO A 230 5.88 -29.13 -16.37
CA PRO A 230 6.04 -30.24 -17.30
C PRO A 230 6.06 -31.57 -16.53
N LEU A 231 5.14 -32.46 -16.90
CA LEU A 231 5.13 -33.87 -16.51
C LEU A 231 6.40 -34.54 -17.04
N HIS A 232 7.46 -34.56 -16.23
CA HIS A 232 8.51 -35.54 -16.37
C HIS A 232 8.66 -36.27 -15.03
N CYS A 233 8.63 -37.61 -15.13
CA CYS A 233 8.89 -38.59 -14.09
C CYS A 233 7.77 -38.85 -13.08
N LEU A 234 6.89 -39.81 -13.41
CA LEU A 234 6.43 -40.85 -12.48
C LEU A 234 6.10 -42.11 -13.32
N PRO A 235 6.65 -43.30 -13.00
CA PRO A 235 6.50 -44.50 -13.83
C PRO A 235 5.13 -45.17 -13.58
N LEU A 236 4.53 -45.69 -14.65
CA LEU A 236 3.31 -46.50 -14.60
C LEU A 236 3.65 -47.93 -14.12
N PRO A 237 2.89 -48.52 -13.18
CA PRO A 237 3.04 -49.94 -12.89
C PRO A 237 2.31 -50.76 -13.96
N PHE A 238 3.10 -51.50 -14.75
CA PHE A 238 2.62 -52.66 -15.51
C PHE A 238 2.17 -53.71 -14.49
N ASN A 239 0.90 -54.15 -14.54
CA ASN A 239 0.49 -55.36 -13.87
C ASN A 239 -0.04 -56.34 -14.92
N SER A 240 0.77 -57.37 -15.18
CA SER A 240 0.46 -58.53 -16.00
C SER A 240 0.09 -59.69 -15.09
N SER A 241 -1.08 -60.28 -15.29
CA SER A 241 -1.49 -61.64 -14.86
C SER A 241 -2.70 -61.98 -15.73
N ILE A 242 -2.56 -62.84 -16.75
CA ILE A 242 -2.78 -64.30 -16.74
C ILE A 242 -4.11 -64.65 -16.09
#